data_AF-A0A0R3S1A3-F1
#
_entry.id   AF-A0A0R3S1A3-F1
#
_cell.length_a   1.000
_cell.length_b   1.000
_cell.length_c   1.000
_cell.angle_alpha   90.00
_cell.angle_beta   90.00
_cell.angle_gamma   90.00
#
_symmetry.space_group_name_H-M   'P 1'
#
loop_
_entity.id
_entity.type
_entity.pdbx_description
1 polymer ?
#
loop_
_entity_poly.entity_id
_entity_poly.type
_entity_poly.pdbx_seq_one_letter_code
_entity_poly.pdbx_strand_id
1 'polypeptide(L)'
;MCVTFIYLNDKAIDDPKSYQLIVLNNRDELFDRPTLPPAWKDGILCGRDQANPYGGTWLGMTRNGRLGNILAVLENPTDEVPCAITRGKIVYEYLKSEMSPEIYVAEQLSKEAQQYNGFNVILLHRLFNEKIERKTYIGVQFSNRHNSPTVMFGSGIYGFGNNALGKPFKKITYGLRMFEEKLKMLDDENVNEQELMKQFLEILIDQTSHHPDEQLISQKDQDRDSCKLMSQLFYELPKPLRYGTSGSKNIKMTDAPPQISFNEDYDNGSCCRIFDKDYCNIWKILERKHTCRHLLYVILIIVLFLVKKFSPTFELKVAEYAKYKLILLNNRDELLKRPTSTARWENGILAGRDERESIRGTWLCMDATGCISNLLTITVPTHEMKSNCASRGALPVNYVKSSKKPEEFCKLLTSTVNRYNAFQILCFQRNEYDQYEVAGLAYQPDDRIEITSYPSGIHGFGNSPPSEPFKKVQRGVEKMSTIIEEINNENYSEAEVIERLLQLATDKCHCSGTNHHTFFFNLVLMCTNILHQPFCRCFPDDQLKRRCGRSSELCKYRTAIFVRYPDGIPYGTRSHTIIIVDRNNRATYYEKSMDARTEKASEAVWTERIFHFELT
;
A
#
# COMPACT_ATOMS: atom_id res chain seq x y z
N MET A 1 17.81 10.70 20.95
CA MET A 1 18.17 11.74 19.98
C MET A 1 18.12 11.24 18.55
N CYS A 2 16.96 11.45 17.93
CA CYS A 2 16.68 11.20 16.53
C CYS A 2 17.78 11.69 15.58
N VAL A 3 17.93 10.97 14.47
CA VAL A 3 18.81 11.35 13.36
C VAL A 3 18.10 11.14 12.03
N THR A 4 18.43 11.94 11.03
CA THR A 4 17.92 11.80 9.66
C THR A 4 19.05 12.00 8.66
N PHE A 5 19.22 11.07 7.72
CA PHE A 5 20.10 11.22 6.57
C PHE A 5 19.29 11.29 5.30
N ILE A 6 19.62 12.21 4.40
CA ILE A 6 18.90 12.45 3.15
C ILE A 6 19.88 12.50 2.00
N TYR A 7 19.60 11.76 0.93
CA TYR A 7 20.26 11.88 -0.35
C TYR A 7 19.25 12.37 -1.39
N LEU A 8 19.61 13.42 -2.11
CA LEU A 8 18.84 14.03 -3.20
C LEU A 8 19.69 13.97 -4.47
N ASN A 9 19.11 13.44 -5.55
CA ASN A 9 19.80 13.32 -6.84
C ASN A 9 18.92 13.82 -7.99
N ASP A 10 19.26 15.00 -8.50
CA ASP A 10 18.65 15.61 -9.68
C ASP A 10 19.11 14.98 -11.00
N LYS A 11 20.16 14.16 -11.02
CA LYS A 11 20.55 13.40 -12.21
C LYS A 11 19.68 12.15 -12.41
N ALA A 12 19.03 11.66 -11.36
CA ALA A 12 18.17 10.48 -11.38
C ALA A 12 16.74 10.75 -11.90
N ILE A 13 16.43 11.95 -12.40
CA ILE A 13 15.05 12.33 -12.74
C ILE A 13 14.42 11.42 -13.80
N ASP A 14 15.23 10.96 -14.77
CA ASP A 14 14.81 10.17 -15.93
C ASP A 14 15.37 8.74 -15.93
N ASP A 15 16.15 8.37 -14.91
CA ASP A 15 16.73 7.03 -14.79
C ASP A 15 15.90 6.15 -13.83
N PRO A 16 15.17 5.14 -14.33
CA PRO A 16 14.36 4.26 -13.50
C PRO A 16 15.18 3.33 -12.59
N LYS A 17 16.50 3.21 -12.81
CA LYS A 17 17.40 2.41 -11.98
C LYS A 17 17.99 3.22 -10.82
N SER A 18 17.99 4.55 -10.93
CA SER A 18 18.56 5.47 -9.94
C SER A 18 17.53 5.98 -8.93
N TYR A 19 18.00 6.46 -7.77
CA TYR A 19 17.15 7.04 -6.72
C TYR A 19 17.23 8.57 -6.74
N GLN A 20 16.08 9.24 -6.82
CA GLN A 20 15.94 10.70 -6.67
C GLN A 20 15.96 11.15 -5.21
N LEU A 21 15.47 10.30 -4.30
CA LEU A 21 15.44 10.56 -2.86
C LEU A 21 15.71 9.26 -2.08
N ILE A 22 16.64 9.31 -1.14
CA ILE A 22 16.82 8.28 -0.10
C ILE A 22 16.75 8.98 1.26
N VAL A 23 15.93 8.47 2.19
CA VAL A 23 15.84 8.99 3.56
C VAL A 23 16.03 7.87 4.56
N LEU A 24 16.98 8.05 5.48
CA LEU A 24 17.17 7.21 6.66
C LEU A 24 16.73 7.99 7.88
N ASN A 25 15.81 7.49 8.69
CA ASN A 25 15.41 8.17 9.93
C ASN A 25 15.36 7.19 11.11
N ASN A 26 16.04 7.58 12.20
CA ASN A 26 15.86 6.99 13.53
C ASN A 26 15.03 7.94 14.38
N ARG A 27 13.95 7.42 14.94
CA ARG A 27 13.17 8.12 15.96
C ARG A 27 13.53 7.58 17.34
N ASP A 28 14.01 8.47 18.20
CA ASP A 28 14.25 8.18 19.61
C ASP A 28 13.15 8.80 20.46
N GLU A 29 12.50 8.00 21.28
CA GLU A 29 11.31 8.39 22.05
C GLU A 29 11.15 7.49 23.28
N LEU A 30 10.27 7.90 24.20
CA LEU A 30 9.75 7.03 25.26
C LEU A 30 9.13 5.77 24.66
N PHE A 31 9.58 4.59 25.10
CA PHE A 31 9.08 3.31 24.57
C PHE A 31 7.59 3.07 24.85
N ASP A 32 7.06 3.69 25.91
CA ASP A 32 5.65 3.56 26.29
C ASP A 32 4.76 4.62 25.62
N ARG A 33 5.30 5.48 24.73
CA ARG A 33 4.49 6.46 24.00
C ARG A 33 3.64 5.77 22.93
N PRO A 34 2.30 5.85 23.01
CA PRO A 34 1.42 5.15 22.07
C PRO A 34 1.52 5.78 20.68
N THR A 35 1.79 4.97 19.66
CA THR A 35 1.86 5.38 18.26
C THR A 35 1.20 4.35 17.34
N LEU A 36 0.75 4.77 16.17
CA LEU A 36 0.31 3.90 15.08
C LEU A 36 1.44 3.77 14.05
N PRO A 37 1.60 2.57 13.46
CA PRO A 37 2.56 2.37 12.38
C PRO A 37 2.19 3.24 11.15
N PRO A 38 3.18 3.59 10.31
CA PRO A 38 2.95 4.31 9.07
C PRO A 38 1.98 3.60 8.14
N ALA A 39 0.93 4.32 7.75
CA ALA A 39 -0.04 3.87 6.76
C ALA A 39 -0.47 5.03 5.88
N TRP A 40 -0.82 4.74 4.63
CA TRP A 40 -1.44 5.72 3.74
C TRP A 40 -2.83 6.09 4.27
N LYS A 41 -3.02 7.38 4.56
CA LYS A 41 -4.33 7.92 4.93
C LYS A 41 -4.42 9.37 4.49
N ASP A 42 -5.53 9.72 3.83
CA ASP A 42 -5.76 11.06 3.28
C ASP A 42 -4.64 11.54 2.33
N GLY A 43 -4.06 10.62 1.53
CA GLY A 43 -2.96 10.92 0.61
C GLY A 43 -1.59 11.15 1.26
N ILE A 44 -1.49 10.94 2.58
CA ILE A 44 -0.28 11.09 3.37
C ILE A 44 0.11 9.73 3.97
N LEU A 45 1.36 9.35 3.78
CA LEU A 45 1.97 8.24 4.49
C LEU A 45 2.72 8.77 5.70
N CYS A 46 2.29 8.38 6.90
CA CYS A 46 2.99 8.70 8.12
C CYS A 46 2.58 7.79 9.27
N GLY A 47 3.49 7.58 10.23
CA GLY A 47 3.11 7.10 11.55
C GLY A 47 2.36 8.20 12.31
N ARG A 48 1.44 7.81 13.20
CA ARG A 48 0.62 8.78 13.96
C ARG A 48 0.88 8.68 15.45
N ASP A 49 1.07 9.82 16.09
CA ASP A 49 1.14 9.90 17.56
C ASP A 49 -0.27 9.75 18.15
N GLN A 50 -0.51 8.70 18.93
CA GLN A 50 -1.80 8.48 19.61
C GLN A 50 -1.85 9.17 20.98
N ALA A 51 -0.71 9.65 21.49
CA ALA A 51 -0.67 10.34 22.77
C ALA A 51 -1.37 11.72 22.70
N ASN A 52 -1.66 12.22 21.49
CA ASN A 52 -2.27 13.51 21.30
C ASN A 52 -3.57 13.43 20.47
N PRO A 53 -4.67 14.08 20.90
CA PRO A 53 -5.96 14.06 20.19
C PRO A 53 -5.91 14.66 18.78
N TYR A 54 -4.91 15.50 18.44
CA TYR A 54 -4.76 16.08 17.11
C TYR A 54 -4.02 15.17 16.11
N GLY A 55 -3.43 14.04 16.54
CA GLY A 55 -2.87 13.02 15.66
C GLY A 55 -1.69 13.45 14.78
N GLY A 56 -0.69 14.10 15.37
CA GLY A 56 0.51 14.59 14.65
C GLY A 56 1.45 13.48 14.16
N THR A 57 2.39 13.84 13.27
CA THR A 57 3.43 12.94 12.74
C THR A 57 4.83 13.52 12.91
N TRP A 58 5.84 12.66 13.08
CA TRP A 58 7.25 13.07 13.11
C TRP A 58 7.95 12.96 11.74
N LEU A 59 7.43 12.10 10.86
CA LEU A 59 7.95 11.87 9.52
C LEU A 59 6.80 11.43 8.64
N GLY A 60 6.67 12.07 7.49
CA GLY A 60 5.66 11.66 6.53
C GLY A 60 5.93 12.21 5.14
N MET A 61 5.18 11.68 4.19
CA MET A 61 5.25 12.11 2.80
C MET A 61 3.92 11.98 2.09
N THR A 62 3.81 12.66 0.95
CA THR A 62 2.66 12.60 0.04
C THR A 62 3.05 11.96 -1.28
N ARG A 63 2.05 11.55 -2.05
CA ARG A 63 2.23 10.97 -3.39
C ARG A 63 2.75 11.96 -4.46
N ASN A 64 2.72 13.26 -4.19
CA ASN A 64 3.28 14.28 -5.08
C ASN A 64 4.73 14.66 -4.71
N GLY A 65 5.34 13.97 -3.74
CA GLY A 65 6.74 14.16 -3.38
C GLY A 65 6.97 15.31 -2.41
N ARG A 66 5.98 15.63 -1.56
CA ARG A 66 6.23 16.39 -0.33
C ARG A 66 6.73 15.42 0.73
N LEU A 67 7.72 15.82 1.51
CA LEU A 67 8.17 15.09 2.69
C LEU A 67 8.37 16.08 3.82
N GLY A 68 7.96 15.72 5.02
CA GLY A 68 8.25 16.51 6.22
C GLY A 68 8.84 15.61 7.30
N ASN A 69 9.90 16.08 7.93
CA ASN A 69 10.54 15.45 9.07
C ASN A 69 10.74 16.49 10.17
N ILE A 70 10.40 16.13 11.41
CA ILE A 70 10.56 16.99 12.58
C ILE A 70 11.52 16.33 13.58
N LEU A 71 12.47 17.11 14.07
CA LEU A 71 13.46 16.71 15.05
C LEU A 71 13.35 17.66 16.23
N ALA A 72 13.08 17.16 17.44
CA ALA A 72 13.03 18.00 18.63
C ALA A 72 14.43 18.56 18.92
N VAL A 73 14.61 19.87 19.01
CA VAL A 73 15.91 20.42 19.44
C VAL A 73 16.11 20.01 20.90
N LEU A 74 17.28 19.49 21.22
CA LEU A 74 17.63 19.16 22.59
C LEU A 74 17.78 20.47 23.37
N GLU A 75 17.02 20.66 24.44
CA GLU A 75 17.04 21.87 25.27
C GLU A 75 16.93 21.51 26.76
N ASN A 76 17.28 22.45 27.64
CA ASN A 76 17.11 22.26 29.08
C ASN A 76 15.62 22.44 29.44
N PRO A 77 15.13 21.79 30.51
CA PRO A 77 13.74 21.96 30.95
C PRO A 77 13.33 23.42 31.22
N THR A 78 14.29 24.29 31.57
CA THR A 78 14.07 25.72 31.79
C THR A 78 13.75 26.50 30.51
N ASP A 79 14.14 25.96 29.35
CA ASP A 79 13.98 26.59 28.03
C ASP A 79 12.72 26.09 27.30
N GLU A 80 12.04 25.08 27.86
CA GLU A 80 10.80 24.54 27.31
C GLU A 80 9.61 25.46 27.62
N VAL A 81 8.72 25.63 26.64
CA VAL A 81 7.47 26.36 26.81
C VAL A 81 6.43 25.44 27.47
N PRO A 82 5.90 25.79 28.65
CA PRO A 82 4.85 25.00 29.28
C PRO A 82 3.60 24.93 28.38
N CYS A 83 2.99 23.74 28.29
CA CYS A 83 1.78 23.52 27.48
C CYS A 83 1.93 23.85 25.98
N ALA A 84 3.16 23.80 25.45
CA ALA A 84 3.41 24.01 24.02
C ALA A 84 2.58 23.10 23.12
N ILE A 85 2.26 23.58 21.92
CA ILE A 85 1.61 22.79 20.88
C ILE A 85 2.55 21.66 20.46
N THR A 86 1.99 20.48 20.13
CA THR A 86 2.81 19.37 19.65
C THR A 86 3.42 19.66 18.30
N ARG A 87 4.75 19.53 18.21
CA ARG A 87 5.54 19.69 16.97
C ARG A 87 5.07 18.81 15.80
N GLY A 88 4.44 17.67 16.09
CA GLY A 88 3.90 16.77 15.06
C GLY A 88 2.78 17.38 14.20
N LYS A 89 2.16 18.48 14.66
CA LYS A 89 1.20 19.28 13.88
C LYS A 89 1.86 19.90 12.65
N ILE A 90 3.10 20.38 12.77
CA ILE A 90 3.83 21.11 11.72
C ILE A 90 3.94 20.27 10.45
N VAL A 91 4.47 19.04 10.58
CA VAL A 91 4.65 18.14 9.43
C VAL A 91 3.30 17.77 8.81
N TYR A 92 2.30 17.48 9.65
CA TYR A 92 0.99 17.09 9.16
C TYR A 92 0.31 18.22 8.37
N GLU A 93 0.34 19.46 8.86
CA GLU A 93 -0.24 20.60 8.17
C GLU A 93 0.50 20.93 6.87
N TYR A 94 1.83 20.89 6.87
CA TYR A 94 2.60 21.05 5.64
C TYR A 94 2.20 20.02 4.57
N LEU A 95 2.11 18.75 4.94
CA LEU A 95 1.76 17.66 4.01
C LEU A 95 0.31 17.74 3.52
N LYS A 96 -0.59 18.42 4.25
CA LYS A 96 -1.96 18.73 3.83
C LYS A 96 -2.09 20.01 3.01
N SER A 97 -1.10 20.89 3.09
CA SER A 97 -1.11 22.17 2.40
C SER A 97 -0.66 22.04 0.95
N GLU A 98 -1.02 23.03 0.13
CA GLU A 98 -0.47 23.17 -1.21
C GLU A 98 0.73 24.12 -1.30
N MET A 99 1.18 24.68 -0.17
CA MET A 99 2.30 25.65 -0.12
C MET A 99 3.64 24.99 -0.40
N SER A 100 4.54 25.63 -1.15
CA SER A 100 5.94 25.15 -1.23
C SER A 100 6.62 25.23 0.14
N PRO A 101 7.70 24.44 0.40
CA PRO A 101 8.38 24.42 1.69
C PRO A 101 8.73 25.82 2.23
N GLU A 102 9.27 26.67 1.36
CA GLU A 102 9.72 28.02 1.68
C GLU A 102 8.54 28.95 2.00
N ILE A 103 7.44 28.86 1.25
CA ILE A 103 6.22 29.63 1.49
C ILE A 103 5.58 29.17 2.81
N TYR A 104 5.47 27.86 3.04
CA TYR A 104 4.92 27.32 4.27
C TYR A 104 5.68 27.81 5.50
N VAL A 105 7.02 27.79 5.44
CA VAL A 105 7.85 28.32 6.53
C VAL A 105 7.64 29.82 6.71
N ALA A 106 7.72 30.60 5.63
CA ALA A 106 7.66 32.06 5.70
C ALA A 106 6.27 32.58 6.11
N GLU A 107 5.20 32.03 5.56
CA GLU A 107 3.85 32.59 5.69
C GLU A 107 3.02 31.96 6.80
N GLN A 108 3.32 30.72 7.20
CA GLN A 108 2.56 29.99 8.21
C GLN A 108 3.41 29.66 9.44
N LEU A 109 4.43 28.82 9.30
CA LEU A 109 5.16 28.29 10.45
C LEU A 109 5.90 29.37 11.25
N SER A 110 6.53 30.34 10.58
CA SER A 110 7.29 31.41 11.24
C SER A 110 6.44 32.23 12.23
N LYS A 111 5.16 32.44 11.90
CA LYS A 111 4.21 33.24 12.69
C LYS A 111 3.78 32.55 13.99
N GLU A 112 3.77 31.22 14.00
CA GLU A 112 3.40 30.41 15.18
C GLU A 112 4.58 29.65 15.81
N ALA A 113 5.81 29.80 15.29
CA ALA A 113 6.99 29.04 15.69
C ALA A 113 7.29 29.09 17.19
N GLN A 114 6.96 30.20 17.86
CA GLN A 114 7.17 30.40 19.31
C GLN A 114 6.17 29.63 20.19
N GLN A 115 5.08 29.10 19.62
CA GLN A 115 4.09 28.30 20.33
C GLN A 115 4.54 26.83 20.53
N TYR A 116 5.69 26.47 19.95
CA TYR A 116 6.26 25.12 19.99
C TYR A 116 7.55 25.10 20.81
N ASN A 117 7.81 23.98 21.49
CA ASN A 117 9.15 23.67 22.02
C ASN A 117 10.16 23.55 20.88
N GLY A 118 11.46 23.59 21.21
CA GLY A 118 12.55 23.64 20.25
C GLY A 118 12.43 22.56 19.18
N PHE A 119 12.60 22.92 17.91
CA PHE A 119 12.57 21.99 16.80
C PHE A 119 13.48 22.39 15.64
N ASN A 120 13.90 21.38 14.89
CA ASN A 120 14.39 21.48 13.53
C ASN A 120 13.35 20.78 12.64
N VAL A 121 12.87 21.47 11.61
CA VAL A 121 12.00 20.89 10.59
C VAL A 121 12.73 20.83 9.27
N ILE A 122 12.58 19.71 8.58
CA ILE A 122 13.11 19.48 7.23
C ILE A 122 11.90 19.21 6.34
N LEU A 123 11.64 20.10 5.40
CA LEU A 123 10.54 20.02 4.45
C LEU A 123 11.12 19.88 3.05
N LEU A 124 10.74 18.83 2.34
CA LEU A 124 11.09 18.64 0.93
C LEU A 124 9.84 18.77 0.07
N HIS A 125 10.02 19.27 -1.14
CA HIS A 125 9.00 19.22 -2.19
C HIS A 125 9.66 19.03 -3.55
N ARG A 126 9.07 18.15 -4.35
CA ARG A 126 9.43 17.99 -5.74
C ARG A 126 8.72 19.02 -6.63
N LEU A 127 9.42 20.10 -6.96
CA LEU A 127 8.91 21.23 -7.76
C LEU A 127 9.63 21.35 -9.10
N PHE A 128 8.99 22.01 -10.07
CA PHE A 128 9.59 22.27 -11.38
C PHE A 128 10.78 23.22 -11.23
N ASN A 129 11.93 22.83 -11.78
CA ASN A 129 13.15 23.60 -11.79
C ASN A 129 13.40 24.11 -13.21
N GLU A 130 13.27 25.42 -13.40
CA GLU A 130 13.40 26.07 -14.71
C GLU A 130 14.78 25.85 -15.35
N LYS A 131 15.85 25.77 -14.56
CA LYS A 131 17.21 25.61 -15.09
C LYS A 131 17.47 24.23 -15.69
N ILE A 132 16.77 23.21 -15.20
CA ILE A 132 16.94 21.81 -15.60
C ILE A 132 15.72 21.35 -16.43
N GLU A 133 14.70 22.20 -16.58
CA GLU A 133 13.43 21.90 -17.25
C GLU A 133 12.76 20.61 -16.77
N ARG A 134 12.91 20.32 -15.47
CA ARG A 134 12.51 19.06 -14.84
C ARG A 134 12.10 19.31 -13.39
N LYS A 135 11.26 18.42 -12.83
CA LYS A 135 10.94 18.49 -11.40
C LYS A 135 12.06 17.90 -10.55
N THR A 136 12.62 18.70 -9.65
CA THR A 136 13.66 18.32 -8.68
C THR A 136 13.17 18.50 -7.25
N TYR A 137 13.79 17.79 -6.31
CA TYR A 137 13.57 18.09 -4.91
C TYR A 137 14.24 19.41 -4.52
N ILE A 138 13.47 20.28 -3.90
CA ILE A 138 13.98 21.38 -3.09
C ILE A 138 13.71 21.05 -1.63
N GLY A 139 14.66 21.39 -0.76
CA GLY A 139 14.57 21.20 0.67
C GLY A 139 14.67 22.52 1.41
N VAL A 140 13.93 22.62 2.52
CA VAL A 140 13.99 23.72 3.46
C VAL A 140 14.23 23.16 4.85
N GLN A 141 15.27 23.65 5.51
CA GLN A 141 15.52 23.46 6.92
C GLN A 141 15.19 24.74 7.69
N PHE A 142 14.39 24.60 8.74
CA PHE A 142 14.04 25.70 9.63
C PHE A 142 14.12 25.26 11.09
N SER A 143 14.54 26.17 11.97
CA SER A 143 14.50 25.98 13.41
C SER A 143 13.87 27.19 14.09
N ASN A 144 13.02 26.94 15.08
CA ASN A 144 12.45 28.00 15.91
C ASN A 144 13.39 28.48 17.03
N ARG A 145 14.63 27.98 17.08
CA ARG A 145 15.64 28.36 18.08
C ARG A 145 16.78 29.15 17.47
N HIS A 146 17.46 29.91 18.33
CA HIS A 146 18.70 30.65 18.05
C HIS A 146 18.61 31.66 16.89
N ASN A 147 17.41 32.18 16.60
CA ASN A 147 17.14 33.09 15.49
C ASN A 147 17.75 32.59 14.16
N SER A 148 17.65 31.28 13.95
CA SER A 148 18.37 30.61 12.88
C SER A 148 17.78 30.97 11.51
N PRO A 149 18.63 31.17 10.48
CA PRO A 149 18.14 31.43 9.14
C PRO A 149 17.40 30.20 8.60
N THR A 150 16.41 30.45 7.75
CA THR A 150 15.82 29.39 6.93
C THR A 150 16.83 29.01 5.86
N VAL A 151 17.21 27.73 5.80
CA VAL A 151 18.22 27.21 4.87
C VAL A 151 17.54 26.43 3.76
N MET A 152 17.74 26.84 2.52
CA MET A 152 17.31 26.07 1.35
C MET A 152 18.44 25.20 0.83
N PHE A 153 18.11 24.00 0.35
CA PHE A 153 19.07 23.07 -0.22
C PHE A 153 18.46 22.27 -1.38
N GLY A 154 19.32 21.72 -2.24
CA GLY A 154 18.94 20.99 -3.47
C GLY A 154 19.60 19.61 -3.51
N SER A 155 20.04 19.17 -4.69
CA SER A 155 20.78 17.92 -4.89
C SER A 155 22.01 17.84 -3.96
N GLY A 156 22.22 16.70 -3.30
CA GLY A 156 23.28 16.52 -2.32
C GLY A 156 22.99 15.45 -1.26
N ILE A 157 23.93 15.29 -0.32
CA ILE A 157 23.84 14.36 0.81
C ILE A 157 23.84 15.19 2.10
N TYR A 158 22.88 14.93 2.99
CA TYR A 158 22.61 15.75 4.17
C TYR A 158 22.38 14.89 5.41
N GLY A 159 22.85 15.37 6.56
CA GLY A 159 22.62 14.76 7.86
C GLY A 159 22.01 15.76 8.84
N PHE A 160 20.96 15.35 9.53
CA PHE A 160 20.18 16.18 10.46
C PHE A 160 20.01 15.48 11.80
N GLY A 161 19.94 16.26 12.87
CA GLY A 161 19.75 15.75 14.23
C GLY A 161 19.05 16.75 15.15
N ASN A 162 18.99 16.42 16.43
CA ASN A 162 18.42 17.27 17.48
C ASN A 162 19.33 18.44 17.90
N ASN A 163 20.46 18.63 17.22
CA ASN A 163 21.43 19.68 17.53
C ASN A 163 20.97 21.07 17.07
N ALA A 164 21.56 22.12 17.63
CA ALA A 164 21.41 23.47 17.12
C ALA A 164 21.92 23.58 15.66
N LEU A 165 21.27 24.42 14.85
CA LEU A 165 21.66 24.60 13.45
C LEU A 165 23.12 25.07 13.32
N GLY A 166 23.84 24.49 12.35
CA GLY A 166 25.27 24.76 12.13
C GLY A 166 26.23 24.09 13.12
N LYS A 167 25.74 23.39 14.15
CA LYS A 167 26.56 22.70 15.14
C LYS A 167 26.15 21.22 15.24
N PRO A 168 26.51 20.35 14.28
CA PRO A 168 26.11 18.95 14.31
C PRO A 168 26.75 18.19 15.49
N PHE A 169 26.01 17.24 16.07
CA PHE A 169 26.61 16.25 16.97
C PHE A 169 27.60 15.36 16.18
N LYS A 170 28.66 14.89 16.84
CA LYS A 170 29.69 14.02 16.24
C LYS A 170 29.09 12.78 15.58
N LYS A 171 28.03 12.22 16.18
CA LYS A 171 27.30 11.07 15.61
C LYS A 171 26.63 11.37 14.26
N ILE A 172 26.16 12.60 14.04
CA ILE A 172 25.57 12.99 12.75
C ILE A 172 26.66 13.02 11.68
N THR A 173 27.80 13.65 11.98
CA THR A 173 28.95 13.70 11.07
C THR A 173 29.55 12.32 10.81
N TYR A 174 29.49 11.41 11.77
CA TYR A 174 29.90 10.02 11.60
C TYR A 174 28.93 9.24 10.71
N GLY A 175 27.63 9.25 11.03
CA GLY A 175 26.63 8.55 10.23
C GLY A 175 26.50 9.10 8.80
N LEU A 176 26.74 10.40 8.60
CA LEU A 176 26.79 11.02 7.28
C LEU A 176 27.93 10.43 6.43
N ARG A 177 29.12 10.25 7.02
CA ARG A 177 30.26 9.59 6.34
C ARG A 177 29.96 8.15 5.97
N MET A 178 29.37 7.37 6.89
CA MET A 178 28.93 6.01 6.59
C MET A 178 27.90 5.97 5.46
N PHE A 179 26.97 6.94 5.45
CA PHE A 179 25.95 7.04 4.41
C PHE A 179 26.57 7.38 3.06
N GLU A 180 27.47 8.36 3.00
CA GLU A 180 28.25 8.71 1.80
C GLU A 180 29.04 7.51 1.25
N GLU A 181 29.67 6.73 2.12
CA GLU A 181 30.41 5.53 1.72
C GLU A 181 29.49 4.46 1.12
N LYS A 182 28.36 4.16 1.77
CA LYS A 182 27.39 3.16 1.31
C LYS A 182 26.64 3.61 0.05
N LEU A 183 26.45 4.90 -0.16
CA LEU A 183 25.87 5.43 -1.40
C LEU A 183 26.73 5.13 -2.65
N LYS A 184 28.04 4.89 -2.51
CA LYS A 184 28.89 4.47 -3.65
C LYS A 184 28.48 3.12 -4.24
N MET A 185 27.76 2.30 -3.48
CA MET A 185 27.23 1.02 -3.95
C MET A 185 26.05 1.18 -4.92
N LEU A 186 25.47 2.39 -5.03
CA LEU A 186 24.38 2.66 -5.98
C LEU A 186 24.83 2.50 -7.45
N ASP A 187 26.11 2.70 -7.73
CA ASP A 187 26.67 2.60 -9.07
C ASP A 187 27.12 1.17 -9.43
N ASP A 188 27.03 0.21 -8.49
CA ASP A 188 27.44 -1.19 -8.71
C ASP A 188 26.26 -2.05 -9.16
N GLU A 189 26.26 -2.47 -10.43
CA GLU A 189 25.21 -3.31 -11.02
C GLU A 189 25.07 -4.69 -10.35
N ASN A 190 26.06 -5.14 -9.59
CA ASN A 190 26.03 -6.43 -8.88
C ASN A 190 25.32 -6.33 -7.52
N VAL A 191 25.08 -5.12 -7.01
CA VAL A 191 24.43 -4.90 -5.72
C VAL A 191 22.92 -4.82 -5.93
N ASN A 192 22.22 -5.85 -5.47
CA ASN A 192 20.76 -5.84 -5.46
C ASN A 192 20.22 -4.94 -4.33
N GLU A 193 18.93 -4.60 -4.43
CA GLU A 193 18.28 -3.68 -3.50
C GLU A 193 18.22 -4.18 -2.06
N GLN A 194 18.15 -5.50 -1.84
CA GLN A 194 18.12 -6.07 -0.49
C GLN A 194 19.47 -5.87 0.22
N GLU A 195 20.58 -6.02 -0.50
CA GLU A 195 21.90 -5.75 0.05
C GLU A 195 22.07 -4.25 0.32
N LEU A 196 21.69 -3.38 -0.63
CA LEU A 196 21.72 -1.93 -0.43
C LEU A 196 20.92 -1.51 0.83
N MET A 197 19.75 -2.09 1.04
CA MET A 197 18.95 -1.84 2.23
C MET A 197 19.63 -2.30 3.51
N LYS A 198 20.19 -3.52 3.52
CA LYS A 198 20.92 -4.05 4.65
C LYS A 198 22.06 -3.10 5.03
N GLN A 199 22.80 -2.62 4.03
CA GLN A 199 23.86 -1.65 4.21
C GLN A 199 23.35 -0.36 4.86
N PHE A 200 22.22 0.20 4.42
CA PHE A 200 21.64 1.39 5.06
C PHE A 200 21.10 1.14 6.47
N LEU A 201 20.51 -0.02 6.73
CA LEU A 201 20.02 -0.40 8.06
C LEU A 201 21.16 -0.54 9.06
N GLU A 202 22.33 -1.01 8.64
CA GLU A 202 23.53 -1.09 9.49
C GLU A 202 23.93 0.27 10.07
N ILE A 203 23.74 1.36 9.31
CA ILE A 203 24.00 2.73 9.81
C ILE A 203 23.06 3.05 10.99
N LEU A 204 21.78 2.69 10.85
CA LEU A 204 20.73 3.02 11.81
C LEU A 204 20.77 2.17 13.08
N ILE A 205 21.48 1.05 13.09
CA ILE A 205 21.67 0.21 14.28
C ILE A 205 23.06 0.36 14.89
N ASP A 206 23.89 1.27 14.39
CA ASP A 206 25.25 1.46 14.86
C ASP A 206 25.30 2.05 16.29
N GLN A 207 26.10 1.42 17.14
CA GLN A 207 26.24 1.75 18.56
C GLN A 207 27.59 2.39 18.89
N THR A 208 28.31 2.90 17.89
CA THR A 208 29.60 3.57 18.07
C THR A 208 29.40 4.83 18.91
N SER A 209 30.08 4.89 20.06
CA SER A 209 30.02 6.04 20.96
C SER A 209 30.97 7.13 20.50
N HIS A 210 30.48 8.36 20.36
CA HIS A 210 31.27 9.53 20.00
C HIS A 210 31.51 10.50 21.16
N HIS A 211 31.37 10.03 22.39
CA HIS A 211 31.70 10.78 23.58
C HIS A 211 33.23 10.97 23.77
N PRO A 212 33.70 12.14 24.23
CA PRO A 212 32.91 13.34 24.50
C PRO A 212 32.45 14.02 23.20
N ASP A 213 31.22 14.51 23.20
CA ASP A 213 30.65 15.34 22.15
C ASP A 213 30.34 16.70 22.78
N GLU A 214 31.17 17.70 22.50
CA GLU A 214 31.12 19.00 23.18
C GLU A 214 29.81 19.73 22.91
N GLN A 215 29.24 19.54 21.71
CA GLN A 215 27.95 20.12 21.36
C GLN A 215 26.81 19.44 22.13
N LEU A 216 26.82 18.10 22.24
CA LEU A 216 25.83 17.37 23.04
C LEU A 216 25.91 17.75 24.52
N ILE A 217 27.12 17.84 25.07
CA ILE A 217 27.36 18.19 26.48
C ILE A 217 26.90 19.62 26.77
N SER A 218 27.17 20.57 25.87
CA SER A 218 26.81 21.98 26.09
C SER A 218 25.32 22.29 25.87
N GLN A 219 24.62 21.50 25.05
CA GLN A 219 23.26 21.81 24.64
C GLN A 219 22.19 21.37 25.66
N LYS A 220 22.47 20.37 26.49
CA LYS A 220 21.59 19.96 27.60
C LYS A 220 22.39 19.40 28.76
N ASP A 221 22.06 19.88 29.95
CA ASP A 221 22.61 19.37 31.20
C ASP A 221 22.09 17.95 31.46
N GLN A 222 23.01 17.00 31.47
CA GLN A 222 22.73 15.58 31.62
C GLN A 222 23.98 14.86 32.10
N ASP A 223 23.80 13.74 32.79
CA ASP A 223 24.93 12.98 33.32
C ASP A 223 25.82 12.40 32.20
N ARG A 224 27.05 12.06 32.57
CA ARG A 224 28.08 11.58 31.64
C ARG A 224 27.68 10.28 30.94
N ASP A 225 27.00 9.37 31.62
CA ASP A 225 26.64 8.07 31.06
C ASP A 225 25.50 8.20 30.05
N SER A 226 24.50 9.04 30.35
CA SER A 226 23.47 9.44 29.39
C SER A 226 24.08 10.14 28.17
N CYS A 227 24.98 11.10 28.36
CA CYS A 227 25.73 11.73 27.24
C CYS A 227 26.42 10.69 26.37
N LYS A 228 27.07 9.70 26.99
CA LYS A 228 27.80 8.64 26.28
C LYS A 228 26.88 7.79 25.42
N LEU A 229 25.76 7.33 25.96
CA LEU A 229 24.77 6.55 25.22
C LEU A 229 24.12 7.38 24.11
N MET A 230 23.71 8.61 24.40
CA MET A 230 23.05 9.51 23.44
C MET A 230 23.96 9.94 22.27
N SER A 231 25.28 9.79 22.43
CA SER A 231 26.28 10.00 21.39
C SER A 231 26.38 8.85 20.35
N GLN A 232 25.54 7.82 20.46
CA GLN A 232 25.42 6.72 19.50
C GLN A 232 24.23 6.96 18.54
N LEU A 233 24.23 6.33 17.37
CA LEU A 233 23.12 6.37 16.41
C LEU A 233 21.94 5.51 16.87
N PHE A 234 22.23 4.38 17.53
CA PHE A 234 21.26 3.48 18.16
C PHE A 234 21.61 3.24 19.63
N TYR A 235 20.73 3.64 20.56
CA TYR A 235 20.99 3.49 22.00
C TYR A 235 19.72 3.29 22.84
N GLU A 236 19.90 2.84 24.08
CA GLU A 236 18.84 2.77 25.10
C GLU A 236 19.37 3.35 26.41
N LEU A 237 18.58 4.22 27.05
CA LEU A 237 18.86 4.66 28.42
C LEU A 237 18.39 3.61 29.43
N PRO A 238 19.17 3.35 30.49
CA PRO A 238 18.81 2.41 31.53
C PRO A 238 17.49 2.82 32.24
N LYS A 239 16.84 1.84 32.85
CA LYS A 239 15.65 2.07 33.68
C LYS A 239 15.98 3.08 34.81
N PRO A 240 15.02 3.96 35.19
CA PRO A 240 13.60 3.94 34.86
C PRO A 240 13.21 4.69 33.57
N LEU A 241 14.13 5.39 32.92
CA LEU A 241 13.82 6.36 31.86
C LEU A 241 13.18 5.75 30.59
N ARG A 242 13.34 4.44 30.34
CA ARG A 242 12.73 3.67 29.21
C ARG A 242 12.65 4.50 27.91
N TYR A 243 13.76 5.14 27.57
CA TYR A 243 13.90 6.06 26.46
C TYR A 243 15.09 5.61 25.61
N GLY A 244 14.95 5.67 24.30
CA GLY A 244 16.02 5.31 23.39
C GLY A 244 15.53 5.19 21.96
N THR A 245 16.38 4.66 21.11
CA THR A 245 16.04 4.26 19.75
C THR A 245 15.11 3.05 19.83
N SER A 246 13.90 3.18 19.28
CA SER A 246 12.91 2.11 19.34
C SER A 246 13.49 0.82 18.72
N GLY A 247 13.75 -0.20 19.55
CA GLY A 247 14.37 -1.49 19.14
C GLY A 247 15.12 -2.28 20.23
N SER A 248 15.07 -1.84 21.49
CA SER A 248 16.01 -2.22 22.54
C SER A 248 15.83 -3.60 23.22
N LYS A 249 15.20 -4.59 22.57
CA LYS A 249 15.21 -5.97 23.10
C LYS A 249 15.80 -6.97 22.11
N ASN A 250 17.07 -7.32 22.34
CA ASN A 250 17.77 -8.51 21.81
C ASN A 250 17.63 -8.76 20.30
N ILE A 251 18.35 -7.98 19.49
CA ILE A 251 18.64 -8.36 18.10
C ILE A 251 19.94 -9.20 18.11
N LYS A 252 19.82 -10.53 18.03
CA LYS A 252 20.95 -11.38 17.60
C LYS A 252 20.81 -11.60 16.10
N MET A 253 21.74 -11.07 15.30
CA MET A 253 21.88 -11.45 13.90
C MET A 253 22.31 -12.93 13.83
N THR A 254 21.54 -13.77 13.14
CA THR A 254 21.98 -15.09 12.68
C THR A 254 22.03 -15.08 11.16
N ASP A 255 22.85 -15.96 10.57
CA ASP A 255 23.27 -16.02 9.15
C ASP A 255 22.16 -16.27 8.10
N ALA A 256 20.89 -16.00 8.42
CA ALA A 256 19.78 -16.13 7.48
C ALA A 256 19.30 -14.73 7.03
N PRO A 257 19.12 -14.49 5.71
CA PRO A 257 18.71 -13.19 5.20
C PRO A 257 17.30 -12.81 5.72
N PRO A 258 17.09 -11.54 6.12
CA PRO A 258 15.77 -11.07 6.53
C PRO A 258 14.78 -11.14 5.36
N GLN A 259 13.60 -11.73 5.56
CA GLN A 259 12.51 -11.60 4.59
C GLN A 259 11.85 -10.22 4.72
N ILE A 260 12.02 -9.43 3.67
CA ILE A 260 11.58 -8.05 3.53
C ILE A 260 10.19 -8.06 2.86
N SER A 261 9.20 -7.37 3.44
CA SER A 261 7.91 -7.11 2.80
C SER A 261 7.97 -5.77 2.06
N PHE A 262 7.75 -5.80 0.75
CA PHE A 262 7.66 -4.60 -0.08
C PHE A 262 6.23 -4.06 -0.04
N ASN A 263 6.03 -2.84 0.47
CA ASN A 263 4.85 -2.05 0.12
C ASN A 263 5.22 -1.21 -1.11
N GLU A 264 5.11 -1.83 -2.29
CA GLU A 264 5.10 -1.09 -3.54
C GLU A 264 3.69 -0.55 -3.74
N ASP A 265 3.57 0.77 -3.91
CA ASP A 265 2.31 1.40 -4.25
C ASP A 265 2.51 2.18 -5.56
N TYR A 266 1.99 1.64 -6.66
CA TYR A 266 2.13 2.19 -8.02
C TYR A 266 1.18 3.36 -8.31
N ASP A 267 0.42 3.82 -7.31
CA ASP A 267 -0.50 4.93 -7.47
C ASP A 267 0.24 6.27 -7.63
N ASN A 268 0.32 6.72 -8.90
CA ASN A 268 0.81 8.01 -9.44
C ASN A 268 2.19 8.01 -10.13
N GLY A 269 2.73 6.86 -10.55
CA GLY A 269 4.01 6.83 -11.27
C GLY A 269 5.19 7.29 -10.40
N SER A 270 5.00 7.20 -9.09
CA SER A 270 5.99 7.46 -8.04
C SER A 270 6.39 6.12 -7.43
N CYS A 271 7.58 5.58 -7.75
CA CYS A 271 8.05 4.38 -7.05
C CYS A 271 8.59 4.82 -5.68
N CYS A 272 7.69 5.01 -4.72
CA CYS A 272 8.05 5.22 -3.33
C CYS A 272 8.00 3.87 -2.61
N ARG A 273 9.17 3.34 -2.26
CA ARG A 273 9.31 2.13 -1.47
C ARG A 273 9.55 2.51 -0.03
N ILE A 274 8.67 2.02 0.83
CA ILE A 274 8.66 2.30 2.25
C ILE A 274 8.96 0.98 2.93
N PHE A 275 10.04 0.96 3.69
CA PHE A 275 10.34 -0.18 4.54
C PHE A 275 10.02 0.22 5.96
N ASP A 276 8.86 -0.24 6.41
CA ASP A 276 8.52 -0.31 7.82
C ASP A 276 8.60 -1.78 8.25
N LYS A 277 9.23 -2.07 9.40
CA LYS A 277 9.25 -3.43 9.92
C LYS A 277 7.89 -3.72 10.57
N ASP A 278 6.87 -4.00 9.77
CA ASP A 278 5.60 -4.49 10.30
C ASP A 278 5.45 -6.01 10.15
N TYR A 279 5.72 -6.68 11.28
CA TYR A 279 4.87 -7.68 11.93
C TYR A 279 4.09 -8.66 11.03
N CYS A 280 4.74 -9.80 10.73
CA CYS A 280 4.15 -11.14 10.94
C CYS A 280 5.13 -12.31 10.74
N ASN A 281 6.19 -12.15 9.92
CA ASN A 281 7.00 -13.31 9.50
C ASN A 281 8.36 -13.50 10.20
N ILE A 282 8.88 -12.50 10.93
CA ILE A 282 10.06 -12.70 11.79
C ILE A 282 9.68 -13.32 13.14
N TRP A 283 8.43 -13.14 13.59
CA TRP A 283 7.94 -13.65 14.87
C TRP A 283 7.87 -15.19 14.93
N LYS A 284 7.83 -15.88 13.78
CA LYS A 284 7.69 -17.35 13.73
C LYS A 284 9.00 -18.13 13.88
N ILE A 285 10.14 -17.47 14.02
CA ILE A 285 11.46 -18.15 14.04
C ILE A 285 12.13 -18.14 15.43
N LEU A 286 11.57 -17.47 16.45
CA LEU A 286 12.28 -17.24 17.73
C LEU A 286 11.55 -17.69 19.01
N GLU A 287 10.75 -18.75 18.96
CA GLU A 287 10.25 -19.41 20.19
C GLU A 287 11.08 -20.66 20.54
N ARG A 288 12.01 -20.51 21.50
CA ARG A 288 12.27 -21.56 22.50
C ARG A 288 12.85 -20.96 23.78
N LYS A 289 12.08 -21.14 24.85
CA LYS A 289 12.37 -20.88 26.28
C LYS A 289 12.42 -19.41 26.69
N HIS A 290 11.29 -18.88 27.17
CA HIS A 290 11.02 -18.69 28.60
C HIS A 290 9.68 -17.98 28.79
N THR A 291 8.92 -18.47 29.76
CA THR A 291 7.62 -17.98 30.23
C THR A 291 7.71 -16.55 30.76
N CYS A 292 7.04 -15.60 30.09
CA CYS A 292 6.41 -14.44 30.74
C CYS A 292 5.47 -13.74 29.74
N ARG A 293 4.18 -14.09 29.81
CA ARG A 293 3.09 -13.23 29.31
C ARG A 293 3.08 -11.98 30.18
N HIS A 294 3.57 -10.84 29.67
CA HIS A 294 3.30 -9.44 30.05
C HIS A 294 4.41 -8.54 29.45
N LEU A 295 4.40 -8.34 28.13
CA LEU A 295 5.16 -7.27 27.44
C LEU A 295 4.77 -7.25 25.95
N LEU A 296 3.64 -6.60 25.65
CA LEU A 296 3.18 -6.30 24.29
C LEU A 296 3.47 -4.82 24.00
N TYR A 297 3.85 -4.53 22.74
CA TYR A 297 4.08 -3.21 22.11
C TYR A 297 5.41 -2.52 22.41
N VAL A 298 6.40 -2.77 21.54
CA VAL A 298 7.46 -1.80 21.19
C VAL A 298 7.48 -1.76 19.66
N ILE A 299 6.93 -0.68 19.09
CA ILE A 299 6.85 -0.44 17.65
C ILE A 299 8.22 0.08 17.20
N LEU A 300 8.86 -0.64 16.27
CA LEU A 300 10.13 -0.25 15.68
C LEU A 300 9.84 0.77 14.57
N ILE A 301 10.38 1.99 14.63
CA ILE A 301 10.18 2.99 13.56
C ILE A 301 11.55 3.39 13.03
N ILE A 302 12.14 2.47 12.27
CA ILE A 302 13.19 2.80 11.30
C ILE A 302 12.47 2.99 9.98
N VAL A 303 12.49 4.21 9.45
CA VAL A 303 11.81 4.52 8.18
C VAL A 303 12.87 4.77 7.12
N LEU A 304 12.86 3.91 6.10
CA LEU A 304 13.60 4.07 4.87
C LEU A 304 12.64 4.45 3.75
N PHE A 305 12.83 5.64 3.16
CA PHE A 305 12.17 6.01 1.92
C PHE A 305 13.15 5.90 0.76
N LEU A 306 12.83 5.08 -0.22
CA LEU A 306 13.54 5.02 -1.49
C LEU A 306 12.60 5.48 -2.60
N VAL A 307 13.01 6.52 -3.33
CA VAL A 307 12.26 7.05 -4.47
C VAL A 307 13.11 6.93 -5.72
N LYS A 308 12.67 6.11 -6.68
CA LYS A 308 13.33 6.02 -8.00
C LYS A 308 12.79 7.02 -9.02
N LYS A 309 11.46 7.24 -9.03
CA LYS A 309 10.80 8.10 -10.02
C LYS A 309 9.62 8.84 -9.42
N PHE A 310 9.34 10.04 -9.93
CA PHE A 310 8.06 10.74 -9.85
C PHE A 310 7.81 11.34 -11.26
N SER A 311 6.77 10.94 -11.97
CA SER A 311 6.54 11.47 -13.33
C SER A 311 5.97 12.91 -13.27
N PRO A 312 6.60 13.92 -13.92
CA PRO A 312 6.19 15.32 -13.78
C PRO A 312 5.25 15.85 -14.86
N THR A 313 5.00 15.11 -15.92
CA THR A 313 4.13 15.47 -17.05
C THR A 313 3.39 14.23 -17.49
N PHE A 314 2.11 14.40 -17.81
CA PHE A 314 1.30 13.41 -18.50
C PHE A 314 1.78 13.32 -19.96
N GLU A 315 3.04 12.92 -20.16
CA GLU A 315 3.42 12.19 -21.34
C GLU A 315 3.55 10.75 -20.87
N LEU A 316 2.58 9.96 -21.31
CA LEU A 316 2.59 8.53 -21.34
C LEU A 316 3.92 8.01 -21.91
N LYS A 317 4.93 7.89 -21.05
CA LYS A 317 5.69 6.64 -21.08
C LYS A 317 4.74 5.59 -20.54
N VAL A 318 3.89 5.06 -21.44
CA VAL A 318 3.53 3.64 -21.41
C VAL A 318 4.78 2.94 -20.91
N ALA A 319 4.71 2.25 -19.76
CA ALA A 319 5.87 1.53 -19.26
C ALA A 319 6.47 0.81 -20.46
N GLU A 320 7.69 1.15 -20.85
CA GLU A 320 8.31 0.69 -22.11
C GLU A 320 8.30 -0.85 -22.18
N TYR A 321 8.06 -1.49 -21.03
CA TYR A 321 7.99 -2.93 -20.75
C TYR A 321 6.59 -3.52 -20.46
N ALA A 322 5.52 -2.76 -20.17
CA ALA A 322 4.19 -3.37 -19.88
C ALA A 322 3.51 -3.86 -21.17
N LYS A 323 3.36 -5.18 -21.33
CA LYS A 323 2.86 -5.81 -22.55
C LYS A 323 1.41 -5.46 -22.89
N TYR A 324 0.60 -5.17 -21.88
CA TYR A 324 -0.85 -4.95 -22.01
C TYR A 324 -1.26 -3.62 -21.38
N LYS A 325 -2.21 -2.92 -22.01
CA LYS A 325 -2.88 -1.71 -21.48
C LYS A 325 -3.87 -2.05 -20.37
N LEU A 326 -4.50 -3.23 -20.46
CA LEU A 326 -5.45 -3.72 -19.48
C LEU A 326 -5.37 -5.24 -19.40
N ILE A 327 -5.36 -5.78 -18.19
CA ILE A 327 -5.74 -7.17 -17.90
C ILE A 327 -6.79 -7.12 -16.79
N LEU A 328 -7.99 -7.60 -17.08
CA LEU A 328 -9.09 -7.71 -16.13
C LEU A 328 -9.46 -9.18 -16.00
N LEU A 329 -9.43 -9.70 -14.77
CA LEU A 329 -9.91 -11.03 -14.42
C LEU A 329 -11.10 -10.92 -13.48
N ASN A 330 -12.22 -11.57 -13.82
CA ASN A 330 -13.43 -11.56 -13.02
C ASN A 330 -13.97 -12.98 -12.79
N ASN A 331 -14.32 -13.28 -11.54
CA ASN A 331 -15.11 -14.44 -11.16
C ASN A 331 -16.52 -14.01 -10.80
N ARG A 332 -17.52 -14.75 -11.28
CA ARG A 332 -18.90 -14.62 -10.85
C ARG A 332 -19.32 -15.79 -9.98
N ASP A 333 -19.62 -15.51 -8.72
CA ASP A 333 -20.23 -16.47 -7.80
C ASP A 333 -21.75 -16.32 -7.81
N GLU A 334 -22.49 -17.41 -7.98
CA GLU A 334 -23.95 -17.39 -8.04
C GLU A 334 -24.57 -18.77 -7.76
N LEU A 335 -25.89 -18.80 -7.52
CA LEU A 335 -26.70 -20.01 -7.59
C LEU A 335 -26.50 -20.78 -8.91
N LEU A 336 -26.21 -22.07 -8.81
CA LEU A 336 -25.93 -22.94 -9.97
C LEU A 336 -27.12 -23.00 -10.94
N LYS A 337 -28.34 -23.02 -10.40
CA LYS A 337 -29.60 -23.05 -11.17
C LYS A 337 -30.05 -21.68 -11.70
N ARG A 338 -29.34 -20.58 -11.42
CA ARG A 338 -29.78 -19.26 -11.90
C ARG A 338 -29.72 -19.22 -13.44
N PRO A 339 -30.80 -18.90 -14.14
CA PRO A 339 -30.77 -18.86 -15.60
C PRO A 339 -29.86 -17.72 -16.07
N THR A 340 -28.86 -18.05 -16.89
CA THR A 340 -27.85 -17.10 -17.39
C THR A 340 -27.46 -17.46 -18.82
N SER A 341 -27.26 -16.47 -19.68
CA SER A 341 -26.67 -16.68 -21.01
C SER A 341 -25.17 -16.38 -20.98
N THR A 342 -24.42 -17.11 -21.80
CA THR A 342 -22.99 -16.86 -22.03
C THR A 342 -22.76 -15.56 -22.80
N ALA A 343 -21.52 -15.07 -22.76
CA ALA A 343 -21.13 -13.84 -23.41
C ALA A 343 -21.42 -13.86 -24.92
N ARG A 344 -22.03 -12.78 -25.41
CA ARG A 344 -22.23 -12.47 -26.82
C ARG A 344 -22.39 -10.96 -27.02
N TRP A 345 -22.12 -10.50 -28.23
CA TRP A 345 -22.50 -9.15 -28.66
C TRP A 345 -24.02 -9.05 -28.77
N GLU A 346 -24.60 -8.08 -28.08
CA GLU A 346 -26.03 -7.75 -28.14
C GLU A 346 -26.20 -6.24 -27.95
N ASN A 347 -26.76 -5.56 -28.96
CA ASN A 347 -26.97 -4.10 -28.95
C ASN A 347 -25.69 -3.29 -28.64
N GLY A 348 -24.57 -3.67 -29.26
CA GLY A 348 -23.26 -3.01 -29.07
C GLY A 348 -22.55 -3.33 -27.76
N ILE A 349 -23.06 -4.29 -26.98
CA ILE A 349 -22.48 -4.68 -25.69
C ILE A 349 -22.11 -6.16 -25.70
N LEU A 350 -20.86 -6.47 -25.35
CA LEU A 350 -20.36 -7.82 -25.12
C LEU A 350 -20.48 -8.15 -23.63
N ALA A 351 -21.37 -9.09 -23.30
CA ALA A 351 -21.62 -9.50 -21.92
C ALA A 351 -22.35 -10.83 -21.83
N GLY A 352 -22.17 -11.56 -20.73
CA GLY A 352 -23.13 -12.56 -20.26
C GLY A 352 -24.39 -11.88 -19.69
N ARG A 353 -25.53 -12.57 -19.71
CA ARG A 353 -26.81 -12.02 -19.22
C ARG A 353 -27.39 -12.83 -18.09
N ASP A 354 -27.95 -12.13 -17.12
CA ASP A 354 -28.82 -12.71 -16.12
C ASP A 354 -30.24 -12.79 -16.69
N GLU A 355 -30.72 -14.00 -16.96
CA GLU A 355 -32.01 -14.25 -17.61
C GLU A 355 -33.15 -14.39 -16.59
N ARG A 356 -32.86 -14.23 -15.29
CA ARG A 356 -33.88 -14.36 -14.24
C ARG A 356 -34.84 -13.18 -14.24
N GLU A 357 -34.34 -11.99 -14.51
CA GLU A 357 -35.11 -10.75 -14.42
C GLU A 357 -35.42 -10.21 -15.81
N SER A 358 -36.61 -9.61 -15.97
CA SER A 358 -37.07 -9.06 -17.26
C SER A 358 -36.14 -7.99 -17.82
N ILE A 359 -35.40 -7.28 -16.97
CA ILE A 359 -34.42 -6.27 -17.35
C ILE A 359 -33.17 -6.85 -18.03
N ARG A 360 -32.96 -8.18 -17.94
CA ARG A 360 -31.80 -8.91 -18.49
C ARG A 360 -30.45 -8.24 -18.19
N GLY A 361 -30.23 -8.03 -16.90
CA GLY A 361 -29.03 -7.37 -16.36
C GLY A 361 -27.74 -8.14 -16.63
N THR A 362 -26.61 -7.53 -16.27
CA THR A 362 -25.28 -8.14 -16.36
C THR A 362 -24.43 -7.78 -15.14
N TRP A 363 -23.33 -8.51 -14.96
CA TRP A 363 -22.34 -8.31 -13.91
C TRP A 363 -21.03 -7.73 -14.45
N LEU A 364 -20.72 -7.96 -15.73
CA LEU A 364 -19.54 -7.44 -16.41
C LEU A 364 -19.86 -7.30 -17.88
N CYS A 365 -19.61 -6.12 -18.44
CA CYS A 365 -19.83 -5.86 -19.85
C CYS A 365 -18.80 -4.90 -20.41
N MET A 366 -18.61 -4.95 -21.73
CA MET A 366 -17.84 -3.96 -22.48
C MET A 366 -18.49 -3.62 -23.82
N ASP A 367 -18.16 -2.47 -24.40
CA ASP A 367 -18.46 -2.13 -25.79
C ASP A 367 -17.23 -2.24 -26.70
N ALA A 368 -17.41 -1.97 -27.99
CA ALA A 368 -16.35 -2.01 -28.99
C ALA A 368 -15.30 -0.88 -28.83
N THR A 369 -15.60 0.17 -28.06
CA THR A 369 -14.66 1.27 -27.78
C THR A 369 -13.77 0.97 -26.58
N GLY A 370 -13.98 -0.16 -25.91
CA GLY A 370 -13.26 -0.52 -24.70
C GLY A 370 -13.83 0.13 -23.44
N CYS A 371 -15.05 0.67 -23.46
CA CYS A 371 -15.75 1.10 -22.25
C CYS A 371 -16.23 -0.15 -21.48
N ILE A 372 -15.81 -0.33 -20.22
CA ILE A 372 -16.07 -1.55 -19.44
C ILE A 372 -16.75 -1.18 -18.12
N SER A 373 -17.69 -2.00 -17.66
CA SER A 373 -18.18 -1.91 -16.28
C SER A 373 -18.35 -3.26 -15.61
N ASN A 374 -18.02 -3.31 -14.32
CA ASN A 374 -18.14 -4.47 -13.46
C ASN A 374 -19.01 -4.16 -12.23
N LEU A 375 -19.93 -5.05 -11.89
CA LEU A 375 -20.83 -4.93 -10.75
C LEU A 375 -20.55 -6.06 -9.75
N LEU A 376 -20.29 -5.66 -8.50
CA LEU A 376 -20.09 -6.53 -7.36
C LEU A 376 -21.23 -6.32 -6.36
N THR A 377 -21.78 -7.43 -5.86
CA THR A 377 -22.83 -7.38 -4.84
C THR A 377 -22.17 -7.38 -3.47
N ILE A 378 -22.20 -6.25 -2.77
CA ILE A 378 -21.69 -6.18 -1.40
C ILE A 378 -22.52 -7.12 -0.51
N THR A 379 -21.81 -7.92 0.28
CA THR A 379 -22.45 -8.87 1.21
C THR A 379 -22.95 -8.09 2.42
N VAL A 380 -24.26 -8.17 2.65
CA VAL A 380 -24.95 -7.66 3.85
C VAL A 380 -25.84 -8.77 4.42
N PRO A 381 -26.11 -8.77 5.74
CA PRO A 381 -27.07 -9.68 6.35
C PRO A 381 -28.45 -9.63 5.67
N THR A 382 -29.11 -10.78 5.56
CA THR A 382 -30.40 -10.91 4.84
C THR A 382 -31.49 -9.97 5.37
N HIS A 383 -31.48 -9.65 6.67
CA HIS A 383 -32.47 -8.77 7.29
C HIS A 383 -32.26 -7.28 6.95
N GLU A 384 -31.07 -6.89 6.48
CA GLU A 384 -30.77 -5.53 6.00
C GLU A 384 -31.10 -5.35 4.51
N MET A 385 -31.43 -6.44 3.80
CA MET A 385 -31.77 -6.38 2.38
C MET A 385 -33.16 -5.80 2.16
N LYS A 386 -33.26 -4.79 1.29
CA LYS A 386 -34.52 -4.20 0.83
C LYS A 386 -35.28 -5.20 -0.04
N SER A 387 -36.56 -5.43 0.28
CA SER A 387 -37.46 -6.34 -0.45
C SER A 387 -37.96 -5.76 -1.78
N ASN A 388 -38.23 -4.46 -1.85
CA ASN A 388 -38.70 -3.74 -3.04
C ASN A 388 -37.63 -2.76 -3.56
N CYS A 389 -36.50 -3.28 -4.06
CA CYS A 389 -35.43 -2.47 -4.62
C CYS A 389 -35.28 -2.69 -6.14
N ALA A 390 -34.69 -1.72 -6.82
CA ALA A 390 -34.37 -1.84 -8.24
C ALA A 390 -33.25 -2.87 -8.45
N SER A 391 -33.28 -3.53 -9.62
CA SER A 391 -32.20 -4.42 -10.04
C SER A 391 -30.92 -3.66 -10.30
N ARG A 392 -29.81 -4.12 -9.73
CA ARG A 392 -28.48 -3.56 -9.96
C ARG A 392 -27.92 -3.94 -11.33
N GLY A 393 -28.42 -5.01 -11.94
CA GLY A 393 -27.85 -5.57 -13.18
C GLY A 393 -27.95 -4.65 -14.40
N ALA A 394 -28.75 -3.59 -14.34
CA ALA A 394 -28.79 -2.56 -15.37
C ALA A 394 -27.64 -1.54 -15.27
N LEU A 395 -27.01 -1.39 -14.10
CA LEU A 395 -26.01 -0.34 -13.86
C LEU A 395 -24.80 -0.43 -14.81
N PRO A 396 -24.19 -1.62 -15.07
CA PRO A 396 -23.08 -1.71 -16.00
C PRO A 396 -23.45 -1.27 -17.42
N VAL A 397 -24.63 -1.69 -17.88
CA VAL A 397 -25.16 -1.33 -19.20
C VAL A 397 -25.44 0.17 -19.28
N ASN A 398 -26.01 0.75 -18.22
CA ASN A 398 -26.29 2.18 -18.15
C ASN A 398 -25.01 3.00 -18.24
N TYR A 399 -23.93 2.56 -17.58
CA TYR A 399 -22.63 3.24 -17.68
C TYR A 399 -22.08 3.19 -19.11
N VAL A 400 -21.95 1.99 -19.69
CA VAL A 400 -21.38 1.81 -21.04
C VAL A 400 -22.16 2.61 -22.08
N LYS A 401 -23.49 2.72 -21.94
CA LYS A 401 -24.33 3.54 -22.84
C LYS A 401 -24.39 5.03 -22.53
N SER A 402 -23.88 5.49 -21.39
CA SER A 402 -24.05 6.88 -20.96
C SER A 402 -23.10 7.88 -21.61
N SER A 403 -22.02 7.39 -22.24
CA SER A 403 -20.89 8.19 -22.74
C SER A 403 -20.22 9.08 -21.68
N LYS A 404 -20.50 8.85 -20.39
CA LYS A 404 -19.93 9.64 -19.28
C LYS A 404 -18.59 9.06 -18.85
N LYS A 405 -17.71 9.96 -18.38
CA LYS A 405 -16.47 9.55 -17.71
C LYS A 405 -16.77 8.73 -16.45
N PRO A 406 -15.90 7.79 -16.06
CA PRO A 406 -16.09 6.94 -14.89
C PRO A 406 -16.53 7.70 -13.63
N GLU A 407 -15.80 8.76 -13.26
CA GLU A 407 -16.05 9.53 -12.05
C GLU A 407 -17.37 10.32 -12.12
N GLU A 408 -17.69 10.86 -13.30
CA GLU A 408 -18.95 11.59 -13.53
C GLU A 408 -20.17 10.68 -13.39
N PHE A 409 -20.08 9.46 -13.93
CA PHE A 409 -21.15 8.47 -13.77
C PHE A 409 -21.32 8.07 -12.30
N CYS A 410 -20.22 7.79 -11.59
CA CYS A 410 -20.26 7.50 -10.16
C CYS A 410 -20.89 8.64 -9.34
N LYS A 411 -20.52 9.90 -9.63
CA LYS A 411 -21.12 11.09 -9.00
C LYS A 411 -22.61 11.18 -9.26
N LEU A 412 -23.07 10.96 -10.49
CA LEU A 412 -24.50 10.99 -10.83
C LEU A 412 -25.26 9.88 -10.10
N LEU A 413 -24.66 8.68 -10.02
CA LEU A 413 -25.28 7.52 -9.39
C LEU A 413 -25.57 7.74 -7.91
N THR A 414 -24.78 8.56 -7.20
CA THR A 414 -24.98 8.91 -5.77
C THR A 414 -26.40 9.36 -5.44
N SER A 415 -27.06 10.08 -6.34
CA SER A 415 -28.43 10.57 -6.17
C SER A 415 -29.49 9.46 -6.17
N THR A 416 -29.14 8.28 -6.70
CA THR A 416 -30.09 7.16 -6.89
C THR A 416 -29.66 5.87 -6.19
N VAL A 417 -28.52 5.82 -5.51
CA VAL A 417 -28.01 4.62 -4.82
C VAL A 417 -29.01 4.01 -3.86
N ASN A 418 -29.83 4.85 -3.20
CA ASN A 418 -30.83 4.43 -2.24
C ASN A 418 -31.93 3.53 -2.83
N ARG A 419 -32.07 3.48 -4.16
CA ARG A 419 -32.99 2.59 -4.87
C ARG A 419 -32.51 1.14 -4.92
N TYR A 420 -31.23 0.89 -4.64
CA TYR A 420 -30.60 -0.42 -4.76
C TYR A 420 -30.26 -1.02 -3.38
N ASN A 421 -30.05 -2.33 -3.35
CA ASN A 421 -29.32 -3.00 -2.27
C ASN A 421 -27.82 -2.71 -2.38
N ALA A 422 -27.07 -2.90 -1.29
CA ALA A 422 -25.62 -2.62 -1.22
C ALA A 422 -24.85 -3.19 -2.42
N PHE A 423 -23.97 -2.38 -3.02
CA PHE A 423 -23.24 -2.76 -4.22
C PHE A 423 -21.95 -1.96 -4.38
N GLN A 424 -21.07 -2.49 -5.21
CA GLN A 424 -19.93 -1.77 -5.74
C GLN A 424 -19.96 -1.87 -7.26
N ILE A 425 -19.78 -0.75 -7.95
CA ILE A 425 -19.61 -0.70 -9.40
C ILE A 425 -18.23 -0.16 -9.73
N LEU A 426 -17.61 -0.71 -10.77
CA LEU A 426 -16.37 -0.24 -11.37
C LEU A 426 -16.66 0.17 -12.81
N CYS A 427 -16.08 1.29 -13.21
CA CYS A 427 -16.30 1.93 -14.50
C CYS A 427 -14.92 2.22 -15.11
N PHE A 428 -14.69 1.74 -16.33
CA PHE A 428 -13.44 1.89 -17.06
C PHE A 428 -13.75 2.58 -18.39
N GLN A 429 -12.93 3.54 -18.78
CA GLN A 429 -12.99 4.18 -20.09
C GLN A 429 -11.60 4.58 -20.54
N ARG A 430 -11.33 4.52 -21.85
CA ARG A 430 -10.09 5.07 -22.42
C ARG A 430 -10.19 6.58 -22.54
N ASN A 431 -9.17 7.29 -22.07
CA ASN A 431 -9.07 8.74 -22.21
C ASN A 431 -8.46 9.14 -23.57
N GLU A 432 -8.29 10.44 -23.77
CA GLU A 432 -7.72 11.01 -25.00
C GLU A 432 -6.27 10.56 -25.29
N TYR A 433 -5.59 10.02 -24.29
CA TYR A 433 -4.24 9.46 -24.42
C TYR A 433 -4.23 7.93 -24.49
N ASP A 434 -5.39 7.30 -24.75
CA ASP A 434 -5.54 5.85 -24.89
C ASP A 434 -5.14 5.06 -23.62
N GLN A 435 -5.30 5.70 -22.45
CA GLN A 435 -5.18 5.08 -21.13
C GLN A 435 -6.54 4.81 -20.51
N TYR A 436 -6.63 3.72 -19.76
CA TYR A 436 -7.79 3.44 -18.93
C TYR A 436 -7.86 4.37 -17.71
N GLU A 437 -8.87 5.23 -17.69
CA GLU A 437 -9.38 5.87 -16.48
C GLU A 437 -10.35 4.93 -15.78
N VAL A 438 -10.18 4.75 -14.47
CA VAL A 438 -10.98 3.83 -13.68
C VAL A 438 -11.52 4.55 -12.44
N ALA A 439 -12.83 4.45 -12.23
CA ALA A 439 -13.46 4.89 -10.99
C ALA A 439 -14.49 3.86 -10.54
N GLY A 440 -14.73 3.82 -9.23
CA GLY A 440 -15.76 3.00 -8.63
C GLY A 440 -16.62 3.76 -7.64
N LEU A 441 -17.79 3.19 -7.37
CA LEU A 441 -18.69 3.63 -6.31
C LEU A 441 -19.06 2.42 -5.47
N ALA A 442 -18.85 2.52 -4.15
CA ALA A 442 -19.36 1.56 -3.17
C ALA A 442 -20.48 2.20 -2.33
N TYR A 443 -21.61 1.50 -2.22
CA TYR A 443 -22.77 1.90 -1.44
C TYR A 443 -23.21 0.79 -0.50
N GLN A 444 -23.42 1.13 0.77
CA GLN A 444 -24.15 0.30 1.73
C GLN A 444 -25.15 1.19 2.49
N PRO A 445 -26.34 0.66 2.83
CA PRO A 445 -27.20 1.30 3.83
C PRO A 445 -26.39 1.51 5.13
N ASP A 446 -26.54 2.68 5.76
CA ASP A 446 -25.86 3.11 7.00
C ASP A 446 -24.37 3.53 6.92
N ASP A 447 -23.69 3.32 5.79
CA ASP A 447 -22.30 3.78 5.55
C ASP A 447 -22.22 5.00 4.61
N ARG A 448 -21.03 5.62 4.56
CA ARG A 448 -20.71 6.68 3.60
C ARG A 448 -20.67 6.12 2.18
N ILE A 449 -21.18 6.88 1.21
CA ILE A 449 -20.96 6.61 -0.22
C ILE A 449 -19.48 6.87 -0.52
N GLU A 450 -18.76 5.87 -1.00
CA GLU A 450 -17.35 5.98 -1.37
C GLU A 450 -17.23 6.04 -2.89
N ILE A 451 -16.75 7.16 -3.43
CA ILE A 451 -16.29 7.25 -4.82
C ILE A 451 -14.77 7.20 -4.79
N THR A 452 -14.19 6.29 -5.56
CA THR A 452 -12.75 6.06 -5.58
C THR A 452 -12.27 6.01 -7.02
N SER A 453 -11.28 6.84 -7.34
CA SER A 453 -10.53 6.71 -8.59
C SER A 453 -9.37 5.74 -8.36
N TYR A 454 -9.15 4.83 -9.31
CA TYR A 454 -8.11 3.82 -9.25
C TYR A 454 -7.03 4.16 -10.28
N PRO A 455 -5.82 4.54 -9.84
CA PRO A 455 -4.71 4.80 -10.76
C PRO A 455 -4.22 3.53 -11.43
N SER A 456 -3.28 3.67 -12.37
CA SER A 456 -2.62 2.53 -13.00
C SER A 456 -1.91 1.66 -11.96
N GLY A 457 -2.25 0.37 -11.91
CA GLY A 457 -1.72 -0.56 -10.93
C GLY A 457 -2.50 -1.87 -10.90
N ILE A 458 -2.18 -2.72 -9.92
CA ILE A 458 -2.88 -3.99 -9.68
C ILE A 458 -3.89 -3.78 -8.56
N HIS A 459 -5.16 -3.86 -8.89
CA HIS A 459 -6.26 -3.60 -7.95
C HIS A 459 -7.13 -4.84 -7.76
N GLY A 460 -7.55 -5.08 -6.53
CA GLY A 460 -8.41 -6.21 -6.17
C GLY A 460 -9.77 -5.75 -5.67
N PHE A 461 -10.82 -6.39 -6.15
CA PHE A 461 -12.20 -6.05 -5.78
C PHE A 461 -13.00 -7.30 -5.40
N GLY A 462 -13.95 -7.14 -4.49
CA GLY A 462 -14.82 -8.23 -4.05
C GLY A 462 -16.16 -7.74 -3.56
N ASN A 463 -16.90 -8.64 -2.93
CA ASN A 463 -18.23 -8.37 -2.39
C ASN A 463 -18.18 -7.63 -1.03
N SER A 464 -17.25 -6.69 -0.89
CA SER A 464 -16.94 -5.85 0.28
C SER A 464 -16.46 -4.48 -0.21
N PRO A 465 -16.55 -3.40 0.60
CA PRO A 465 -15.97 -2.11 0.25
C PRO A 465 -14.47 -2.19 -0.05
N PRO A 466 -13.94 -1.25 -0.84
CA PRO A 466 -12.50 -1.11 -1.04
C PRO A 466 -11.74 -0.82 0.27
N SER A 467 -12.37 -0.11 1.20
CA SER A 467 -11.80 0.22 2.52
C SER A 467 -11.68 -0.99 3.47
N GLU A 468 -12.45 -2.06 3.22
CA GLU A 468 -12.49 -3.26 4.06
C GLU A 468 -12.55 -4.54 3.22
N PRO A 469 -11.49 -4.87 2.45
CA PRO A 469 -11.50 -6.01 1.53
C PRO A 469 -11.48 -7.35 2.26
N PHE A 470 -12.09 -8.38 1.67
CA PHE A 470 -11.90 -9.77 2.12
C PHE A 470 -10.45 -10.23 1.93
N LYS A 471 -9.99 -11.14 2.80
CA LYS A 471 -8.62 -11.71 2.72
C LYS A 471 -8.34 -12.42 1.39
N LYS A 472 -9.38 -12.96 0.75
CA LYS A 472 -9.27 -13.58 -0.58
C LYS A 472 -8.95 -12.59 -1.69
N VAL A 473 -9.40 -11.35 -1.55
CA VAL A 473 -9.13 -10.27 -2.50
C VAL A 473 -7.66 -9.87 -2.40
N GLN A 474 -7.15 -9.70 -1.17
CA GLN A 474 -5.73 -9.43 -0.91
C GLN A 474 -4.83 -10.53 -1.49
N ARG A 475 -5.17 -11.80 -1.24
CA ARG A 475 -4.48 -12.95 -1.87
C ARG A 475 -4.55 -12.91 -3.40
N GLY A 476 -5.70 -12.52 -3.96
CA GLY A 476 -5.87 -12.37 -5.39
C GLY A 476 -4.91 -11.35 -5.98
N VAL A 477 -4.75 -10.20 -5.31
CA VAL A 477 -3.78 -9.16 -5.69
C VAL A 477 -2.35 -9.69 -5.62
N GLU A 478 -1.96 -10.35 -4.52
CA GLU A 478 -0.61 -10.94 -4.39
C GLU A 478 -0.28 -11.89 -5.54
N LYS A 479 -1.20 -12.80 -5.87
CA LYS A 479 -1.00 -13.76 -6.97
C LYS A 479 -1.04 -13.09 -8.34
N MET A 480 -1.89 -12.09 -8.52
CA MET A 480 -1.94 -11.30 -9.75
C MET A 480 -0.60 -10.56 -9.97
N SER A 481 0.00 -10.00 -8.92
CA SER A 481 1.31 -9.35 -8.98
C SER A 481 2.39 -10.31 -9.48
N THR A 482 2.46 -11.53 -8.95
CA THR A 482 3.39 -12.55 -9.44
C THR A 482 3.17 -12.88 -10.91
N ILE A 483 1.90 -13.08 -11.33
CA ILE A 483 1.58 -13.37 -12.73
C ILE A 483 1.98 -12.21 -13.65
N ILE A 484 1.75 -10.96 -13.25
CA ILE A 484 2.13 -9.78 -14.05
C ILE A 484 3.65 -9.62 -14.14
N GLU A 485 4.38 -9.91 -13.06
CA GLU A 485 5.84 -9.91 -13.07
C GLU A 485 6.39 -10.96 -14.05
N GLU A 486 5.86 -12.19 -14.02
CA GLU A 486 6.18 -13.25 -14.98
C GLU A 486 5.86 -12.80 -16.43
N ILE A 487 4.69 -12.20 -16.66
CA ILE A 487 4.26 -11.71 -17.98
C ILE A 487 5.17 -10.63 -18.55
N ASN A 488 5.72 -9.77 -17.70
CA ASN A 488 6.60 -8.68 -18.14
C ASN A 488 8.04 -9.15 -18.35
N ASN A 489 8.49 -10.19 -17.64
CA ASN A 489 9.85 -10.70 -17.71
C ASN A 489 10.04 -11.78 -18.79
N GLU A 490 8.96 -12.50 -19.13
CA GLU A 490 9.01 -13.61 -20.08
C GLU A 490 8.13 -13.35 -21.32
N ASN A 491 8.46 -13.97 -22.44
CA ASN A 491 7.71 -13.80 -23.68
C ASN A 491 6.53 -14.79 -23.81
N TYR A 492 5.55 -14.71 -22.91
CA TYR A 492 4.36 -15.55 -22.97
C TYR A 492 3.43 -15.19 -24.13
N SER A 493 2.91 -16.19 -24.83
CA SER A 493 1.78 -16.03 -25.76
C SER A 493 0.50 -15.61 -25.02
N GLU A 494 -0.48 -15.04 -25.72
CA GLU A 494 -1.77 -14.66 -25.13
C GLU A 494 -2.47 -15.86 -24.48
N ALA A 495 -2.39 -17.05 -25.09
CA ALA A 495 -2.97 -18.27 -24.55
C ALA A 495 -2.34 -18.67 -23.19
N GLU A 496 -1.02 -18.56 -23.07
CA GLU A 496 -0.30 -18.83 -21.81
C GLU A 496 -0.61 -17.80 -20.72
N VAL A 497 -0.87 -16.55 -21.11
CA VAL A 497 -1.36 -15.51 -20.20
C VAL A 497 -2.76 -15.85 -19.70
N ILE A 498 -3.68 -16.21 -20.60
CA ILE A 498 -5.04 -16.63 -20.24
C ILE A 498 -5.00 -17.85 -19.31
N GLU A 499 -4.14 -18.83 -19.58
CA GLU A 499 -4.00 -20.01 -18.73
C GLU A 499 -3.56 -19.67 -17.31
N ARG A 500 -2.54 -18.80 -17.14
CA ARG A 500 -2.10 -18.32 -15.82
C ARG A 500 -3.19 -17.57 -15.08
N LEU A 501 -3.91 -16.69 -15.77
CA LEU A 501 -5.06 -15.98 -15.19
C LEU A 501 -6.17 -16.95 -14.76
N LEU A 502 -6.39 -18.04 -15.51
CA LEU A 502 -7.34 -19.09 -15.13
C LEU A 502 -6.86 -19.90 -13.92
N GLN A 503 -5.55 -20.13 -13.76
CA GLN A 503 -5.01 -20.76 -12.55
C GLN A 503 -5.28 -19.90 -11.30
N LEU A 504 -5.19 -18.59 -11.41
CA LEU A 504 -5.63 -17.66 -10.35
C LEU A 504 -7.14 -17.75 -10.13
N ALA A 505 -7.93 -17.66 -11.20
CA ALA A 505 -9.39 -17.71 -11.16
C ALA A 505 -9.94 -19.00 -10.54
N THR A 506 -9.19 -20.09 -10.61
CA THR A 506 -9.55 -21.42 -10.13
C THR A 506 -8.84 -21.82 -8.82
N ASP A 507 -8.23 -20.87 -8.10
CA ASP A 507 -7.63 -21.12 -6.79
C ASP A 507 -8.71 -21.50 -5.75
N LYS A 508 -8.66 -22.77 -5.31
CA LYS A 508 -9.59 -23.40 -4.34
C LYS A 508 -9.13 -23.31 -2.89
N CYS A 509 -8.13 -22.48 -2.56
CA CYS A 509 -7.55 -22.46 -1.23
C CYS A 509 -8.54 -21.94 -0.18
N HIS A 510 -8.97 -22.82 0.73
CA HIS A 510 -9.74 -22.49 1.94
C HIS A 510 -8.94 -22.97 3.15
N CYS A 511 -8.41 -22.10 4.00
CA CYS A 511 -7.58 -22.57 5.12
C CYS A 511 -8.33 -22.71 6.43
N SER A 512 -8.63 -23.95 6.84
CA SER A 512 -9.02 -24.26 8.21
C SER A 512 -7.79 -24.34 9.11
N GLY A 513 -7.75 -23.50 10.15
CA GLY A 513 -6.93 -23.81 11.32
C GLY A 513 -7.49 -25.02 12.07
N THR A 514 -6.56 -25.83 12.59
CA THR A 514 -6.66 -26.95 13.54
C THR A 514 -7.20 -28.31 13.08
N ASN A 515 -6.30 -29.30 13.07
CA ASN A 515 -6.56 -30.62 13.66
C ASN A 515 -5.29 -31.11 14.38
N HIS A 516 -5.35 -31.11 15.71
CA HIS A 516 -4.49 -31.93 16.56
C HIS A 516 -4.84 -33.39 16.28
N HIS A 517 -3.92 -34.17 15.67
CA HIS A 517 -3.80 -35.65 15.68
C HIS A 517 -3.21 -36.16 14.36
N THR A 518 -1.91 -35.95 14.13
CA THR A 518 -1.02 -36.87 13.36
C THR A 518 0.41 -36.37 13.47
N PHE A 519 1.01 -36.51 14.66
CA PHE A 519 2.42 -36.18 14.89
C PHE A 519 3.37 -37.31 14.46
N PHE A 520 2.85 -38.46 14.00
CA PHE A 520 3.68 -39.66 13.73
C PHE A 520 3.82 -40.04 12.25
N PHE A 521 3.04 -39.46 11.32
CA PHE A 521 3.08 -39.88 9.91
C PHE A 521 3.93 -38.99 8.98
N ASN A 522 4.38 -37.82 9.44
CA ASN A 522 5.10 -36.86 8.58
C ASN A 522 6.63 -36.93 8.62
N LEU A 523 7.23 -37.80 9.43
CA LEU A 523 8.69 -37.98 9.42
C LEU A 523 9.18 -38.84 8.24
N VAL A 524 8.30 -39.64 7.63
CA VAL A 524 8.67 -40.59 6.55
C VAL A 524 8.50 -39.98 5.15
N LEU A 525 7.75 -38.89 4.99
CA LEU A 525 7.53 -38.24 3.68
C LEU A 525 8.47 -37.04 3.41
N MET A 526 9.42 -36.76 4.29
CA MET A 526 10.44 -35.71 4.06
C MET A 526 11.52 -36.08 3.03
N CYS A 527 11.51 -37.30 2.48
CA CYS A 527 12.52 -37.76 1.52
C CYS A 527 12.07 -37.77 0.04
N THR A 528 10.89 -37.24 -0.31
CA THR A 528 10.45 -37.18 -1.71
C THR A 528 9.95 -35.78 -2.08
N ASN A 529 10.63 -35.17 -3.05
CA ASN A 529 10.30 -33.87 -3.67
C ASN A 529 8.84 -33.77 -4.11
N ILE A 530 7.96 -33.31 -3.22
CA ILE A 530 6.60 -32.86 -3.55
C ILE A 530 6.44 -31.44 -3.03
N LEU A 531 6.24 -30.54 -3.98
CA LEU A 531 6.02 -29.09 -3.86
C LEU A 531 5.18 -28.70 -2.63
N HIS A 532 5.78 -28.00 -1.67
CA HIS A 532 5.06 -27.36 -0.58
C HIS A 532 4.37 -26.08 -1.08
N GLN A 533 3.03 -26.06 -1.09
CA GLN A 533 2.28 -24.79 -1.16
C GLN A 533 2.32 -24.10 0.22
N PRO A 534 2.63 -22.78 0.28
CA PRO A 534 2.69 -22.06 1.56
C PRO A 534 1.32 -22.04 2.26
N PHE A 535 1.36 -22.17 3.59
CA PHE A 535 0.20 -22.13 4.48
C PHE A 535 -0.67 -20.88 4.25
N CYS A 536 -1.74 -21.04 3.51
CA CYS A 536 -2.75 -20.04 3.18
C CYS A 536 -3.59 -19.72 4.46
N ARG A 537 -4.13 -18.49 4.60
CA ARG A 537 -4.88 -18.05 5.81
C ARG A 537 -6.11 -17.19 5.45
N CYS A 538 -6.83 -17.56 4.38
CA CYS A 538 -8.06 -16.86 4.01
C CYS A 538 -9.24 -17.14 4.95
N PHE A 539 -9.14 -18.13 5.85
CA PHE A 539 -10.10 -18.38 6.93
C PHE A 539 -9.36 -18.49 8.29
N PRO A 540 -9.92 -17.96 9.40
CA PRO A 540 -11.13 -17.14 9.45
C PRO A 540 -10.92 -15.77 8.80
N ASP A 541 -12.00 -15.23 8.23
CA ASP A 541 -12.07 -13.88 7.68
C ASP A 541 -13.13 -13.11 8.48
N ASP A 542 -12.69 -12.14 9.28
CA ASP A 542 -13.56 -11.39 10.19
C ASP A 542 -14.55 -10.50 9.43
N GLN A 543 -14.16 -9.99 8.26
CA GLN A 543 -15.04 -9.20 7.40
C GLN A 543 -16.12 -10.09 6.80
N LEU A 544 -15.74 -11.25 6.27
CA LEU A 544 -16.71 -12.22 5.75
C LEU A 544 -17.65 -12.74 6.85
N LYS A 545 -17.13 -12.97 8.05
CA LYS A 545 -17.92 -13.40 9.22
C LYS A 545 -18.94 -12.34 9.63
N ARG A 546 -18.52 -11.08 9.74
CA ARG A 546 -19.40 -9.94 10.05
C ARG A 546 -20.55 -9.84 9.04
N ARG A 547 -20.24 -10.00 7.75
CA ARG A 547 -21.16 -9.74 6.64
C ARG A 547 -22.10 -10.91 6.29
N CYS A 548 -21.68 -12.16 6.50
CA CYS A 548 -22.50 -13.32 6.11
C CYS A 548 -23.59 -13.69 7.13
N GLY A 549 -23.45 -13.32 8.41
CA GLY A 549 -24.44 -13.61 9.46
C GLY A 549 -24.79 -15.10 9.66
N ARG A 550 -23.95 -16.02 9.18
CA ARG A 550 -24.16 -17.49 9.17
C ARG A 550 -23.12 -18.22 10.02
N SER A 551 -23.38 -19.49 10.34
CA SER A 551 -22.43 -20.37 11.05
C SER A 551 -21.06 -20.43 10.36
N SER A 552 -20.00 -20.47 11.15
CA SER A 552 -18.59 -20.36 10.72
C SER A 552 -18.18 -21.37 9.64
N GLU A 553 -18.78 -22.56 9.64
CA GLU A 553 -18.39 -23.67 8.75
C GLU A 553 -18.80 -23.51 7.29
N LEU A 554 -19.91 -22.84 6.98
CA LEU A 554 -20.32 -22.58 5.60
C LEU A 554 -19.63 -21.36 5.00
N CYS A 555 -19.16 -20.43 5.85
CA CYS A 555 -18.43 -19.24 5.40
C CYS A 555 -17.05 -19.58 4.86
N LYS A 556 -16.42 -20.70 5.26
CA LYS A 556 -15.10 -21.11 4.77
C LYS A 556 -15.05 -21.31 3.25
N TYR A 557 -16.13 -21.78 2.63
CA TYR A 557 -16.16 -21.97 1.17
C TYR A 557 -16.14 -20.63 0.41
N ARG A 558 -16.60 -19.54 1.03
CA ARG A 558 -16.59 -18.20 0.42
C ARG A 558 -15.22 -17.51 0.52
N THR A 559 -14.26 -18.08 1.25
CA THR A 559 -12.91 -17.52 1.39
C THR A 559 -11.93 -17.92 0.31
N ALA A 560 -12.28 -18.85 -0.60
CA ALA A 560 -11.47 -19.04 -1.81
C ALA A 560 -11.89 -18.08 -2.92
N ILE A 561 -10.98 -17.91 -3.87
CA ILE A 561 -11.20 -17.22 -5.13
C ILE A 561 -12.16 -18.04 -6.01
N PHE A 562 -11.97 -19.36 -6.07
CA PHE A 562 -12.89 -20.32 -6.65
C PHE A 562 -13.84 -20.87 -5.59
N VAL A 563 -15.03 -20.30 -5.49
CA VAL A 563 -16.04 -20.73 -4.52
C VAL A 563 -16.67 -22.03 -4.99
N ARG A 564 -16.48 -23.10 -4.21
CA ARG A 564 -17.14 -24.39 -4.44
C ARG A 564 -17.71 -24.91 -3.13
N TYR A 565 -19.03 -24.95 -3.04
CA TYR A 565 -19.70 -25.63 -1.94
C TYR A 565 -19.76 -27.15 -2.19
N PRO A 566 -19.93 -27.96 -1.11
CA PRO A 566 -20.23 -29.39 -1.24
C PRO A 566 -21.53 -29.63 -2.02
N ASP A 567 -21.61 -30.78 -2.69
CA ASP A 567 -22.81 -31.20 -3.42
C ASP A 567 -23.99 -31.28 -2.43
N GLY A 568 -25.05 -30.52 -2.71
CA GLY A 568 -26.18 -30.28 -1.79
C GLY A 568 -26.44 -28.80 -1.51
N ILE A 569 -25.45 -27.92 -1.73
CA ILE A 569 -25.63 -26.46 -1.69
C ILE A 569 -25.37 -25.91 -3.10
N PRO A 570 -26.42 -25.52 -3.85
CA PRO A 570 -26.30 -25.16 -5.25
C PRO A 570 -25.80 -23.71 -5.43
N TYR A 571 -24.60 -23.40 -4.93
CA TYR A 571 -23.94 -22.09 -5.06
C TYR A 571 -22.44 -22.27 -5.32
N GLY A 572 -21.87 -21.46 -6.21
CA GLY A 572 -20.43 -21.48 -6.47
C GLY A 572 -20.01 -20.51 -7.57
N THR A 573 -18.73 -20.52 -7.92
CA THR A 573 -18.21 -19.79 -9.08
C THR A 573 -18.75 -20.42 -10.36
N ARG A 574 -19.36 -19.59 -11.22
CA ARG A 574 -20.06 -20.00 -12.44
C ARG A 574 -19.46 -19.45 -13.71
N SER A 575 -18.66 -18.40 -13.65
CA SER A 575 -17.93 -17.90 -14.81
C SER A 575 -16.62 -17.26 -14.42
N HIS A 576 -15.68 -17.36 -15.35
CA HIS A 576 -14.42 -16.65 -15.38
C HIS A 576 -14.42 -15.79 -16.64
N THR A 577 -14.26 -14.49 -16.48
CA THR A 577 -14.12 -13.57 -17.61
C THR A 577 -12.73 -12.93 -17.55
N ILE A 578 -12.02 -12.96 -18.66
CA ILE A 578 -10.72 -12.32 -18.84
C ILE A 578 -10.86 -11.32 -19.99
N ILE A 579 -10.48 -10.06 -19.75
CA ILE A 579 -10.36 -9.04 -20.79
C ILE A 579 -8.90 -8.60 -20.83
N ILE A 580 -8.27 -8.76 -21.98
CA ILE A 580 -6.90 -8.31 -22.23
C ILE A 580 -6.94 -7.28 -23.35
N VAL A 581 -6.26 -6.16 -23.18
CA VAL A 581 -6.07 -5.15 -24.22
C VAL A 581 -4.58 -4.93 -24.41
N ASP A 582 -4.07 -5.21 -25.60
CA ASP A 582 -2.66 -5.02 -25.92
C ASP A 582 -2.33 -3.56 -26.27
N ARG A 583 -1.05 -3.28 -26.53
CA ARG A 583 -0.60 -1.92 -26.90
C ARG A 583 -1.18 -1.42 -28.22
N ASN A 584 -1.59 -2.32 -29.11
CA ASN A 584 -2.13 -1.99 -30.42
C ASN A 584 -3.65 -1.88 -30.41
N ASN A 585 -4.29 -1.86 -29.23
CA ASN A 585 -5.74 -1.83 -29.06
C ASN A 585 -6.45 -3.09 -29.56
N ARG A 586 -5.74 -4.22 -29.66
CA ARG A 586 -6.37 -5.53 -29.82
C ARG A 586 -6.90 -5.98 -28.49
N ALA A 587 -8.21 -6.20 -28.45
CA ALA A 587 -8.91 -6.70 -27.28
C ALA A 587 -9.22 -8.20 -27.45
N THR A 588 -8.95 -8.94 -26.38
CA THR A 588 -9.33 -10.33 -26.23
C THR A 588 -10.28 -10.44 -25.06
N TYR A 589 -11.53 -10.80 -25.34
CA TYR A 589 -12.54 -11.14 -24.33
C TYR A 589 -12.70 -12.65 -24.28
N TYR A 590 -12.27 -13.25 -23.18
CA TYR A 590 -12.38 -14.67 -22.92
C TYR A 590 -13.43 -14.89 -21.81
N GLU A 591 -14.39 -15.78 -22.03
CA GLU A 591 -15.31 -16.25 -20.99
C GLU A 591 -15.31 -17.77 -20.93
N LYS A 592 -15.09 -18.31 -19.73
CA LYS A 592 -15.37 -19.71 -19.40
C LYS A 592 -16.52 -19.75 -18.41
N SER A 593 -17.67 -20.28 -18.81
CA SER A 593 -18.91 -20.25 -18.02
C SER A 593 -19.57 -21.62 -17.92
N MET A 594 -20.19 -21.88 -16.78
CA MET A 594 -20.88 -23.13 -16.46
C MET A 594 -22.26 -23.18 -17.13
N ASP A 595 -22.56 -24.28 -17.81
CA ASP A 595 -23.88 -24.56 -18.39
C ASP A 595 -24.96 -24.58 -17.28
N ALA A 596 -26.06 -23.87 -17.52
CA ALA A 596 -27.12 -23.54 -16.58
C ALA A 596 -27.97 -24.75 -16.13
N ARG A 597 -27.67 -25.97 -16.59
CA ARG A 597 -28.43 -27.20 -16.31
C ARG A 597 -27.90 -28.01 -15.12
N THR A 598 -26.82 -27.59 -14.49
CA THR A 598 -26.11 -28.42 -13.50
C THR A 598 -26.62 -28.21 -12.08
N GLU A 599 -27.03 -29.28 -11.39
CA GLU A 599 -27.45 -29.21 -9.98
C GLU A 599 -26.28 -29.34 -8.98
N LYS A 600 -25.21 -30.03 -9.37
CA LYS A 600 -24.02 -30.28 -8.55
C LYS A 600 -22.79 -29.65 -9.18
N ALA A 601 -21.97 -28.98 -8.38
CA ALA A 601 -20.74 -28.35 -8.88
C ALA A 601 -19.73 -29.38 -9.43
N SER A 602 -19.79 -30.64 -8.97
CA SER A 602 -18.97 -31.75 -9.47
C SER A 602 -19.30 -32.19 -10.90
N GLU A 603 -20.54 -31.98 -11.36
CA GLU A 603 -21.05 -32.43 -12.66
C GLU A 603 -21.10 -31.28 -13.69
N ALA A 604 -20.50 -30.14 -13.34
CA ALA A 604 -20.56 -28.91 -14.13
C ALA A 604 -19.88 -29.05 -15.49
N VAL A 605 -20.66 -28.85 -16.55
CA VAL A 605 -20.13 -28.66 -17.91
C VAL A 605 -19.78 -27.20 -18.11
N TRP A 606 -18.57 -26.93 -18.60
CA TRP A 606 -18.07 -25.58 -18.87
C TRP A 606 -18.01 -25.33 -20.37
N THR A 607 -18.42 -24.14 -20.80
CA THR A 607 -18.31 -23.66 -22.17
C THR A 607 -17.32 -22.50 -22.21
N GLU A 608 -16.48 -22.49 -23.23
CA GLU A 608 -15.51 -21.42 -23.46
C GLU A 608 -15.92 -20.59 -24.68
N ARG A 609 -15.74 -19.28 -24.60
CA ARG A 609 -15.93 -18.33 -25.69
C ARG A 609 -14.79 -17.33 -25.70
N ILE A 610 -14.30 -17.03 -26.89
CA ILE A 610 -13.23 -16.06 -27.09
C ILE A 610 -13.66 -15.12 -28.20
N PHE A 611 -13.50 -13.83 -27.98
CA PHE A 611 -13.75 -12.77 -28.95
C PHE A 611 -12.48 -11.96 -29.09
N HIS A 612 -11.99 -11.85 -30.33
CA HIS A 612 -10.88 -10.98 -30.71
C HIS A 612 -11.43 -9.84 -31.56
N PHE A 613 -11.10 -8.60 -31.21
CA PHE A 613 -11.53 -7.43 -31.96
C PHE A 613 -10.60 -6.25 -31.70
N GLU A 614 -10.54 -5.32 -32.65
CA GLU A 614 -9.86 -4.04 -32.48
C GLU A 614 -10.79 -3.07 -31.76
N LEU A 615 -10.26 -2.33 -30.79
CA LEU A 615 -11.02 -1.27 -30.14
C LEU A 615 -11.14 -0.07 -31.08
N THR A 616 -12.38 0.35 -31.35
CA THR A 616 -12.70 1.49 -32.22
C THR A 616 -12.55 2.84 -31.53
#